data_AF-G3MIY5-F1
#
_entry.id   AF-G3MIY5-F1
#
_cell.length_a   1.000
_cell.length_b   1.000
_cell.length_c   1.000
_cell.angle_alpha   90.00
_cell.angle_beta   90.00
_cell.angle_gamma   90.00
#
_symmetry.space_group_name_H-M   'P 1'
#
loop_
_entity.id
_entity.type
_entity.pdbx_description
1 polymer ?
#
loop_
_entity_poly.entity_id
_entity_poly.type
_entity_poly.pdbx_seq_one_letter_code
_entity_poly.pdbx_strand_id
1 'polypeptide(L)'
;EIAKCGQPKGHRTAQLAQHSTSVGEDAVFGNQLIRIVWGKLILMGQWYGRLSTQNDTAWMTIMEPEKQVFRPQHDPTLGFPNGRKPREMVATEAEMESANIPLEHRNFCAHKLIELRACMKAKLPFVTACGHEKHEYQACMYDDYMIRYKEYERERRLKAREERLAKKNKPLLLE
;
A
#
# COMPACT_ATOMS: atom_id res chain seq x y z
N GLU A 1 35.67 12.27 6.33
CA GLU A 1 35.20 12.88 5.08
C GLU A 1 33.73 12.50 4.86
N ILE A 2 32.91 13.51 4.54
CA ILE A 2 31.58 13.53 3.87
C ILE A 2 30.58 12.39 4.19
N ALA A 3 29.34 12.58 4.64
CA ALA A 3 28.57 13.67 5.23
C ALA A 3 27.34 13.03 5.92
N LYS A 4 26.96 13.56 7.09
CA LYS A 4 25.78 13.19 7.88
C LYS A 4 24.53 13.89 7.34
N CYS A 5 23.35 13.30 7.58
CA CYS A 5 22.08 13.95 8.02
C CYS A 5 21.02 12.84 8.14
N GLY A 6 20.37 12.52 9.27
CA GLY A 6 20.06 13.35 10.44
C GLY A 6 18.72 14.09 10.23
N GLN A 7 17.59 13.39 10.40
CA GLN A 7 16.30 14.03 10.78
C GLN A 7 16.44 14.60 12.23
N PRO A 8 15.49 15.36 12.85
CA PRO A 8 14.08 15.65 12.50
C PRO A 8 13.59 17.09 12.89
N LYS A 9 12.26 17.29 12.82
CA LYS A 9 11.37 18.13 13.69
C LYS A 9 10.64 19.27 12.98
N GLY A 10 9.32 19.27 13.17
CA GLY A 10 8.40 20.32 12.74
C GLY A 10 8.43 21.59 13.59
N HIS A 11 7.69 22.58 13.10
CA HIS A 11 7.28 23.80 13.78
C HIS A 11 5.76 23.95 13.54
N ARG A 12 4.93 23.83 14.59
CA ARG A 12 4.47 24.84 15.58
C ARG A 12 3.29 25.71 15.08
N THR A 13 2.10 25.27 15.51
CA THR A 13 0.93 26.02 16.04
C THR A 13 0.57 27.42 15.53
N ALA A 14 -0.69 27.58 15.10
CA ALA A 14 -1.57 28.64 15.58
C ALA A 14 -3.02 28.10 15.66
N GLN A 15 -3.61 28.17 16.86
CA GLN A 15 -5.05 28.03 17.07
C GLN A 15 -5.76 29.28 16.53
N LEU A 16 -6.88 29.09 15.84
CA LEU A 16 -8.03 29.99 15.91
C LEU A 16 -9.27 29.16 15.59
N ALA A 17 -9.99 28.78 16.64
CA ALA A 17 -11.39 28.42 16.51
C ALA A 17 -12.16 29.72 16.27
N GLN A 18 -12.80 29.86 15.11
CA GLN A 18 -13.94 30.73 14.95
C GLN A 18 -14.98 29.97 14.12
N HIS A 19 -16.09 29.63 14.79
CA HIS A 19 -17.35 29.39 14.12
C HIS A 19 -17.75 30.67 13.40
N SER A 20 -18.12 30.59 12.11
CA SER A 20 -19.29 31.27 11.56
C SER A 20 -19.38 31.08 10.05
N THR A 21 -20.51 30.51 9.63
CA THR A 21 -21.33 30.95 8.50
C THR A 21 -20.67 31.11 7.11
N SER A 22 -21.14 30.27 6.21
CA SER A 22 -21.28 30.55 4.78
C SER A 22 -21.61 32.02 4.46
N VAL A 23 -20.68 32.77 3.89
CA VAL A 23 -20.92 33.81 2.89
C VAL A 23 -19.62 33.93 2.08
N GLY A 24 -19.72 34.02 0.75
CA GLY A 24 -18.57 34.14 -0.13
C GLY A 24 -17.77 35.42 0.10
N GLU A 25 -16.47 35.35 -0.14
CA GLU A 25 -15.59 36.51 -0.22
C GLU A 25 -14.74 36.41 -1.49
N ASP A 26 -14.81 37.48 -2.28
CA ASP A 26 -14.15 37.66 -3.55
C ASP A 26 -12.63 37.86 -3.37
N ALA A 27 -11.81 37.15 -4.13
CA ALA A 27 -10.36 37.39 -4.19
C ALA A 27 -10.01 38.15 -5.48
N VAL A 28 -9.73 39.45 -5.37
CA VAL A 28 -9.21 40.31 -6.45
C VAL A 28 -7.69 40.15 -6.52
N PHE A 29 -7.19 39.54 -7.59
CA PHE A 29 -5.78 39.61 -7.98
C PHE A 29 -5.67 40.27 -9.35
N GLY A 30 -5.15 41.51 -9.36
CA GLY A 30 -4.47 42.17 -10.49
C GLY A 30 -5.09 42.03 -11.89
N ASN A 31 -6.02 42.94 -12.22
CA ASN A 31 -6.36 43.50 -13.54
C ASN A 31 -6.40 42.62 -14.83
N GLN A 32 -6.45 41.31 -14.72
CA GLN A 32 -6.88 40.41 -15.79
C GLN A 32 -8.09 39.62 -15.29
N LEU A 33 -9.20 39.75 -16.02
CA LEU A 33 -10.40 38.95 -15.83
C LEU A 33 -10.08 37.48 -16.14
N ILE A 34 -9.50 36.75 -15.20
CA ILE A 34 -9.52 35.29 -15.22
C ILE A 34 -10.94 34.91 -14.82
N ARG A 35 -11.77 34.62 -15.82
CA ARG A 35 -13.01 33.87 -15.59
C ARG A 35 -12.59 32.50 -15.04
N ILE A 36 -12.55 32.35 -13.72
CA ILE A 36 -12.65 31.06 -13.06
C ILE A 36 -14.07 30.57 -13.34
N VAL A 37 -14.29 30.06 -14.55
CA VAL A 37 -15.40 29.16 -14.79
C VAL A 37 -15.09 27.99 -13.89
N TRP A 38 -15.85 27.86 -12.79
CA TRP A 38 -15.79 26.70 -11.91
C TRP A 38 -15.62 25.47 -12.78
N GLY A 39 -14.43 24.88 -12.70
CA GLY A 39 -14.06 23.70 -13.49
C GLY A 39 -15.20 22.71 -13.31
N LYS A 40 -15.96 22.51 -14.38
CA LYS A 40 -17.15 21.67 -14.35
C LYS A 40 -16.65 20.32 -13.87
N LEU A 41 -17.09 19.90 -12.68
CA LEU A 41 -16.79 18.59 -12.14
C LEU A 41 -17.42 17.59 -13.11
N ILE A 42 -16.63 17.05 -14.03
CA ILE A 42 -17.13 16.08 -15.01
C ILE A 42 -17.24 14.74 -14.27
N LEU A 43 -18.45 14.45 -13.77
CA LEU A 43 -18.84 13.13 -13.26
C LEU A 43 -18.93 12.16 -14.43
N MET A 44 -17.80 11.62 -14.88
CA MET A 44 -17.77 10.43 -15.73
C MET A 44 -17.43 9.23 -14.84
N GLY A 45 -18.39 8.81 -14.01
CA GLY A 45 -18.26 7.63 -13.15
C GLY A 45 -17.33 7.79 -11.95
N GLN A 46 -16.43 6.81 -11.74
CA GLN A 46 -15.59 6.63 -10.53
C GLN A 46 -14.27 7.42 -10.53
N TRP A 47 -14.05 8.30 -11.50
CA TRP A 47 -12.83 9.08 -11.65
C TRP A 47 -13.10 10.56 -11.38
N TYR A 48 -12.42 11.12 -10.38
CA TYR A 48 -12.42 12.56 -10.13
C TYR A 48 -11.22 13.18 -10.87
N GLY A 49 -11.48 13.95 -11.91
CA GLY A 49 -10.44 14.64 -12.68
C GLY A 49 -10.54 16.15 -12.52
N ARG A 50 -9.41 16.83 -12.39
CA ARG A 50 -9.33 18.29 -12.59
C ARG A 50 -8.91 18.54 -14.02
N LEU A 51 -9.77 19.19 -14.81
CA LEU A 51 -9.39 19.70 -16.12
C LEU A 51 -8.64 21.02 -15.93
N SER A 52 -7.40 21.09 -16.40
CA SER A 52 -6.62 22.33 -16.42
C SER A 52 -6.18 22.65 -17.84
N THR A 53 -6.20 23.92 -18.21
CA THR A 53 -5.72 24.40 -19.51
C THR A 53 -4.36 25.07 -19.32
N GLN A 54 -3.35 24.63 -20.06
CA GLN A 54 -2.05 25.30 -20.14
C GLN A 54 -1.74 25.53 -21.62
N ASN A 55 -1.54 26.78 -22.05
CA ASN A 55 -1.23 27.15 -23.44
C ASN A 55 -2.20 26.53 -24.47
N ASP A 56 -3.51 26.67 -24.25
CA ASP A 56 -4.60 26.12 -25.10
C ASP A 56 -4.62 24.58 -25.25
N THR A 57 -3.75 23.87 -24.52
CA THR A 57 -3.80 22.41 -24.39
C THR A 57 -4.53 22.04 -23.12
N ALA A 58 -5.55 21.19 -23.26
CA ALA A 58 -6.35 20.69 -22.15
C ALA A 58 -5.71 19.41 -21.58
N TRP A 59 -5.33 19.42 -20.30
CA TRP A 59 -4.80 18.25 -19.60
C TRP A 59 -5.81 17.80 -18.55
N MET A 60 -6.13 16.50 -18.54
CA MET A 60 -6.92 15.87 -17.48
C MET A 60 -5.98 15.21 -16.47
N THR A 61 -5.89 15.77 -15.26
CA THR A 61 -5.24 15.08 -14.15
C THR A 61 -6.25 14.15 -13.51
N ILE A 62 -6.09 12.85 -13.74
CA ILE A 62 -6.90 11.81 -13.11
C ILE A 62 -6.35 11.61 -11.69
N MET A 63 -7.15 11.92 -10.66
CA MET A 63 -6.83 11.53 -9.29
C MET A 63 -7.25 10.08 -9.10
N GLU A 64 -6.29 9.16 -9.16
CA GLU A 64 -6.52 7.78 -8.78
C GLU A 64 -6.71 7.70 -7.25
N PRO A 65 -7.77 7.04 -6.75
CA PRO A 65 -7.96 6.89 -5.31
C PRO A 65 -6.76 6.14 -4.70
N GLU A 66 -6.28 6.59 -3.54
CA GLU A 66 -5.21 5.88 -2.84
C GLU A 66 -5.65 4.44 -2.56
N LYS A 67 -4.89 3.47 -3.08
CA LYS A 67 -5.17 2.05 -2.88
C LYS A 67 -5.15 1.74 -1.38
N GLN A 68 -6.24 1.21 -0.84
CA GLN A 68 -6.31 0.82 0.57
C GLN A 68 -5.38 -0.38 0.82
N VAL A 69 -4.18 -0.13 1.33
CA VAL A 69 -3.23 -1.16 1.74
C VAL A 69 -3.59 -1.65 3.14
N PHE A 70 -3.81 -2.97 3.28
CA PHE A 70 -4.04 -3.59 4.59
C PHE A 70 -2.81 -3.41 5.49
N ARG A 71 -3.00 -2.75 6.63
CA ARG A 71 -1.98 -2.57 7.67
C ARG A 71 -2.47 -3.23 8.96
N PRO A 72 -1.71 -4.18 9.54
CA PRO A 72 -2.08 -4.79 10.83
C PRO A 72 -2.03 -3.73 11.94
N GLN A 73 -3.00 -3.76 12.84
CA GLN A 73 -3.14 -2.79 13.94
C GLN A 73 -2.65 -3.34 15.28
N HIS A 74 -2.65 -4.68 15.44
CA HIS A 74 -2.27 -5.33 16.69
C HIS A 74 -0.80 -5.76 16.66
N ASP A 75 -0.20 -5.89 17.85
CA ASP A 75 1.16 -6.40 18.00
C ASP A 75 1.31 -7.81 17.40
N PRO A 76 2.33 -8.06 16.55
CA PRO A 76 2.63 -9.39 16.00
C PRO A 76 2.87 -10.49 17.05
N THR A 77 3.33 -10.14 18.24
CA THR A 77 3.66 -11.11 19.32
C THR A 77 2.45 -11.51 20.16
N LEU A 78 1.35 -10.74 20.10
CA LEU A 78 0.15 -10.97 20.89
C LEU A 78 -0.47 -12.35 20.59
N GLY A 79 -0.57 -13.21 21.61
CA GLY A 79 -1.15 -14.55 21.50
C GLY A 79 -0.16 -15.67 21.16
N PHE A 80 1.15 -15.39 21.07
CA PHE A 80 2.20 -16.40 20.90
C PHE A 80 3.06 -16.51 22.16
N PRO A 81 2.85 -17.53 23.02
CA PRO A 81 3.57 -17.63 24.31
C PRO A 81 5.08 -17.84 24.15
N ASN A 82 5.51 -18.52 23.08
CA ASN A 82 6.92 -18.84 22.82
C ASN A 82 7.55 -17.93 21.75
N GLY A 83 6.90 -16.82 21.39
CA GLY A 83 7.33 -15.91 20.32
C GLY A 83 7.02 -16.43 18.91
N ARG A 84 7.06 -15.52 17.92
CA ARG A 84 6.85 -15.82 16.50
C ARG A 84 8.19 -16.05 15.82
N LYS A 85 8.33 -17.15 15.08
CA LYS A 85 9.49 -17.40 14.24
C LYS A 85 9.49 -16.43 13.05
N PRO A 86 10.58 -15.68 12.79
CA PRO A 86 10.68 -14.86 11.59
C PRO A 86 10.73 -15.76 10.35
N ARG A 87 10.33 -15.21 9.19
CA ARG A 87 10.50 -15.91 7.91
C ARG A 87 11.94 -15.71 7.44
N GLU A 88 12.57 -16.78 7.00
CA GLU A 88 13.93 -16.76 6.48
C GLU A 88 13.89 -16.50 4.98
N MET A 89 14.72 -15.57 4.51
CA MET A 89 14.96 -15.35 3.09
C MET A 89 16.04 -16.32 2.62
N VAL A 90 15.68 -17.25 1.73
CA VAL A 90 16.60 -18.28 1.23
C VAL A 90 17.53 -17.73 0.14
N ALA A 91 17.02 -16.85 -0.74
CA ALA A 91 17.80 -16.26 -1.82
C ALA A 91 18.60 -15.04 -1.35
N THR A 92 19.86 -14.94 -1.78
CA THR A 92 20.68 -13.75 -1.52
C THR A 92 20.33 -12.62 -2.49
N GLU A 93 20.63 -11.37 -2.11
CA GLU A 93 20.34 -10.20 -2.96
C GLU A 93 21.14 -10.22 -4.27
N ALA A 94 22.41 -10.65 -4.20
CA ALA A 94 23.29 -10.77 -5.37
C ALA A 94 22.76 -11.80 -6.40
N GLU A 95 22.21 -12.92 -5.93
CA GLU A 95 21.57 -13.91 -6.81
C GLU A 95 20.33 -13.33 -7.51
N MET A 96 19.48 -12.60 -6.78
CA MET A 96 18.29 -11.97 -7.36
C MET A 96 18.61 -10.89 -8.41
N GLU A 97 19.71 -10.15 -8.19
CA GLU A 97 20.20 -9.14 -9.14
C GLU A 97 20.81 -9.80 -10.38
N SER A 98 21.67 -10.81 -10.21
CA SER A 98 22.25 -11.56 -11.35
C SER A 98 21.18 -12.21 -12.24
N ALA A 99 20.09 -12.67 -11.65
CA ALA A 99 18.95 -13.26 -12.36
C ALA A 99 17.97 -12.22 -12.96
N ASN A 100 18.26 -10.92 -12.81
CA ASN A 100 17.43 -9.80 -13.27
C ASN A 100 15.95 -9.97 -12.88
N ILE A 101 15.67 -10.17 -11.58
CA ILE A 101 14.30 -10.29 -11.07
C ILE A 101 13.71 -8.88 -10.85
N PRO A 102 12.52 -8.57 -11.40
CA PRO A 102 11.84 -7.30 -11.13
C PRO A 102 11.42 -7.20 -9.66
N LEU A 103 11.36 -5.99 -9.12
CA LEU A 103 11.12 -5.73 -7.70
C LEU A 103 9.85 -6.41 -7.16
N GLU A 104 8.80 -6.52 -7.98
CA GLU A 104 7.52 -7.15 -7.61
C GLU A 104 7.64 -8.65 -7.30
N HIS A 105 8.65 -9.32 -7.86
CA HIS A 105 8.88 -10.76 -7.70
C HIS A 105 10.01 -11.08 -6.73
N ARG A 106 10.62 -10.08 -6.09
CA ARG A 106 11.65 -10.25 -5.04
C ARG A 106 11.01 -10.58 -3.68
N ASN A 107 10.19 -11.63 -3.66
CA ASN A 107 9.53 -12.14 -2.46
C ASN A 107 10.33 -13.30 -1.83
N PHE A 108 9.88 -13.83 -0.68
CA PHE A 108 10.48 -15.03 -0.05
C PHE A 108 10.61 -16.21 -1.02
N CYS A 109 9.70 -16.30 -1.99
CA CYS A 109 9.67 -17.32 -3.03
C CYS A 109 10.65 -17.14 -4.20
N ALA A 110 11.51 -16.11 -4.20
CA ALA A 110 12.38 -15.79 -5.33
C ALA A 110 13.35 -16.92 -5.72
N HIS A 111 13.79 -17.74 -4.77
CA HIS A 111 14.67 -18.89 -5.00
C HIS A 111 14.09 -19.89 -6.02
N LYS A 112 12.80 -20.23 -5.92
CA LYS A 112 12.11 -21.10 -6.88
C LYS A 112 11.95 -20.48 -8.26
N LEU A 113 11.85 -19.15 -8.34
CA LEU A 113 11.79 -18.45 -9.63
C LEU A 113 13.13 -18.53 -10.37
N ILE A 114 14.24 -18.48 -9.65
CA ILE A 114 15.59 -18.63 -10.22
C ILE A 114 15.75 -20.04 -10.81
N GLU A 115 15.35 -21.07 -10.05
CA GLU A 115 15.35 -22.48 -10.51
C GLU A 115 14.55 -22.62 -11.82
N LEU A 116 13.31 -22.13 -11.83
CA LEU A 116 12.43 -22.17 -13.00
C LEU A 116 13.09 -21.52 -14.23
N ARG A 117 13.68 -20.33 -14.07
CA ARG A 117 14.37 -19.63 -15.18
C ARG A 117 15.59 -20.40 -15.67
N ALA A 118 16.33 -21.05 -14.77
CA ALA A 118 17.48 -21.87 -15.11
C ALA A 118 17.07 -23.08 -15.98
N CYS A 119 16.00 -23.78 -15.60
CA CYS A 119 15.45 -24.88 -16.39
C CYS A 119 14.90 -24.43 -17.74
N MET A 120 14.20 -23.29 -17.79
CA MET A 120 13.73 -22.72 -19.06
C MET A 120 14.91 -22.48 -20.00
N LYS A 121 16.02 -21.91 -19.51
CA LYS A 121 17.24 -21.68 -20.31
C LYS A 121 17.90 -22.98 -20.76
N ALA A 122 17.93 -24.01 -19.91
CA ALA A 122 18.58 -25.29 -20.20
C ALA A 122 17.79 -26.15 -21.21
N LYS A 123 16.45 -26.07 -21.22
CA LYS A 123 15.57 -26.95 -21.99
C LYS A 123 14.96 -26.29 -23.24
N LEU A 124 15.46 -25.14 -23.69
CA LEU A 124 15.04 -24.55 -24.97
C LEU A 124 15.30 -25.54 -26.12
N PRO A 125 14.34 -25.78 -27.04
CA PRO A 125 13.03 -25.12 -27.23
C PRO A 125 11.85 -25.72 -26.45
N PHE A 126 12.02 -26.87 -25.78
CA PHE A 126 10.96 -27.60 -25.08
C PHE A 126 10.74 -27.12 -23.64
N VAL A 127 10.31 -25.87 -23.48
CA VAL A 127 10.03 -25.24 -22.18
C VAL A 127 8.92 -25.96 -21.40
N THR A 128 8.03 -26.68 -22.10
CA THR A 128 6.94 -27.47 -21.50
C THR A 128 7.42 -28.59 -20.58
N ALA A 129 8.65 -29.06 -20.73
CA ALA A 129 9.25 -30.07 -19.86
C ALA A 129 9.59 -29.54 -18.45
N CYS A 130 9.41 -28.24 -18.19
CA CYS A 130 9.69 -27.59 -16.91
C CYS A 130 8.46 -27.51 -15.98
N GLY A 131 7.58 -28.52 -15.99
CA GLY A 131 6.34 -28.53 -15.21
C GLY A 131 6.54 -28.59 -13.70
N HIS A 132 7.53 -29.37 -13.25
CA HIS A 132 7.80 -29.59 -11.82
C HIS A 132 8.20 -28.29 -11.10
N GLU A 133 9.22 -27.61 -11.62
CA GLU A 133 9.73 -26.36 -11.03
C GLU A 133 8.68 -25.24 -11.06
N LYS A 134 7.84 -25.21 -12.10
CA LYS A 134 6.70 -24.29 -12.16
C LYS A 134 5.71 -24.56 -11.03
N HIS A 135 5.40 -25.83 -10.77
CA HIS A 135 4.50 -26.22 -9.68
C HIS A 135 5.10 -25.88 -8.31
N GLU A 136 6.40 -26.10 -8.10
CA GLU A 136 7.07 -25.71 -6.86
C GLU A 136 7.01 -24.20 -6.61
N TYR A 137 7.27 -23.39 -7.63
CA TYR A 137 7.13 -21.94 -7.53
C TYR A 137 5.69 -21.53 -7.18
N GLN A 138 4.70 -22.15 -7.82
CA GLN A 138 3.29 -21.87 -7.55
C GLN A 138 2.86 -22.28 -6.15
N ALA A 139 3.30 -23.44 -5.66
CA ALA A 139 3.02 -23.90 -4.31
C ALA A 139 3.58 -22.93 -3.26
N CYS A 140 4.81 -22.50 -3.46
CA CYS A 140 5.45 -21.52 -2.57
C CYS A 140 4.75 -20.15 -2.58
N MET A 141 4.30 -19.67 -3.75
CA MET A 141 3.47 -18.44 -3.84
C MET A 141 2.10 -18.62 -3.15
N TYR A 142 1.50 -19.80 -3.24
CA TYR A 142 0.26 -20.13 -2.56
C TYR A 142 0.44 -20.13 -1.03
N ASP A 143 1.52 -20.71 -0.53
CA ASP A 143 1.84 -20.71 0.91
C ASP A 143 2.03 -19.28 1.42
N ASP A 144 2.75 -18.43 0.67
CA ASP A 144 2.92 -17.01 1.00
C ASP A 144 1.58 -16.26 1.04
N TYR A 145 0.69 -16.54 0.08
CA TYR A 145 -0.67 -16.00 0.07
C TYR A 145 -1.47 -16.46 1.29
N MET A 146 -1.39 -17.75 1.63
CA MET A 146 -2.10 -18.30 2.79
C MET A 146 -1.62 -17.69 4.11
N ILE A 147 -0.34 -17.34 4.25
CA ILE A 147 0.11 -16.65 5.45
C ILE A 147 -0.46 -15.23 5.52
N ARG A 148 -0.52 -14.50 4.40
CA ARG A 148 -1.17 -13.17 4.34
C ARG A 148 -2.66 -13.26 4.69
N TYR A 149 -3.34 -14.29 4.20
CA TYR A 149 -4.75 -14.55 4.53
C TYR A 149 -4.95 -14.84 6.03
N LYS A 150 -4.05 -15.63 6.64
CA LYS A 150 -4.05 -15.88 8.09
C LYS A 150 -3.83 -14.60 8.91
N GLU A 151 -2.98 -13.69 8.45
CA GLU A 151 -2.78 -12.38 9.08
C GLU A 151 -4.06 -11.52 9.02
N TYR A 152 -4.75 -11.52 7.87
CA TYR A 152 -6.04 -10.84 7.73
C TYR A 152 -7.11 -11.40 8.68
N GLU A 153 -7.27 -12.72 8.75
CA GLU A 153 -8.23 -13.34 9.67
C GLU A 153 -7.86 -13.13 11.14
N ARG A 154 -6.56 -13.14 11.48
CA ARG A 154 -6.08 -12.86 12.84
C ARG A 154 -6.52 -11.47 13.28
N GLU A 155 -6.25 -10.44 12.47
CA GLU A 155 -6.64 -9.07 12.77
C GLU A 155 -8.17 -8.94 12.90
N ARG A 156 -8.93 -9.59 12.02
CA ARG A 156 -10.40 -9.60 12.10
C ARG A 156 -10.90 -10.19 13.43
N ARG A 157 -10.33 -11.30 13.89
CA ARG A 157 -10.72 -11.97 15.14
C ARG A 157 -10.29 -11.17 16.38
N LEU A 158 -9.13 -10.50 16.32
CA LEU A 158 -8.66 -9.63 17.41
C LEU A 158 -9.55 -8.41 17.57
N LYS A 159 -9.91 -7.71 16.48
CA LYS A 159 -10.89 -6.60 16.52
C LYS A 159 -12.21 -7.04 17.14
N ALA A 160 -12.75 -8.17 16.69
CA ALA A 160 -13.99 -8.72 17.24
C ALA A 160 -13.86 -9.13 18.73
N ARG A 161 -12.66 -9.48 19.21
CA ARG A 161 -12.41 -9.72 20.64
C ARG A 161 -12.36 -8.41 21.42
N GLU A 162 -11.68 -7.40 20.92
CA GLU A 162 -11.60 -6.06 21.53
C GLU A 162 -12.99 -5.44 21.66
N GLU A 163 -13.82 -5.51 20.61
CA GLU A 163 -15.21 -5.04 20.66
C GLU A 163 -16.05 -5.76 21.73
N ARG A 164 -15.86 -7.08 21.88
CA ARG A 164 -16.55 -7.87 22.93
C ARG A 164 -16.08 -7.46 24.33
N LEU A 165 -14.78 -7.24 24.51
CA LEU A 165 -14.22 -6.77 25.78
C LEU A 165 -14.70 -5.35 26.09
N ALA A 166 -14.72 -4.44 25.10
CA ALA A 166 -15.24 -3.10 25.26
C ALA A 166 -16.73 -3.10 25.65
N LYS A 167 -17.55 -3.99 25.09
CA LYS A 167 -18.95 -4.15 25.49
C LYS A 167 -19.12 -4.64 26.94
N LYS A 168 -18.24 -5.53 27.41
CA LYS A 168 -18.24 -6.00 28.81
C LYS A 168 -17.70 -4.96 29.78
N ASN A 169 -16.68 -4.21 29.36
CA ASN A 169 -15.97 -3.24 30.18
C ASN A 169 -16.65 -1.88 30.22
N LYS A 170 -17.57 -1.57 29.29
CA LYS A 170 -18.56 -0.51 29.48
C LYS A 170 -19.35 -0.91 30.74
N PRO A 171 -19.04 -0.34 31.91
CA PRO A 171 -19.85 -0.60 33.09
C PRO A 171 -21.26 -0.07 32.77
N LEU A 172 -22.22 -0.45 33.60
CA LEU A 172 -23.58 0.10 33.66
C LEU A 172 -23.57 1.64 33.88
N LEU A 173 -22.97 2.43 32.98
CA LEU A 173 -22.98 3.89 32.96
C LEU A 173 -24.26 4.42 32.28
N LEU A 174 -25.28 3.57 32.17
CA LEU A 174 -26.62 3.89 31.70
C LEU A 174 -27.69 3.44 32.71
N GLU A 175 -27.33 3.19 33.97
CA GLU A 175 -28.28 3.15 35.09
C GLU A 175 -28.12 4.41 35.95
#